data_AF-A0A5C7FAD4-F1
#
_entry.id   AF-A0A5C7FAD4-F1
#
_cell.length_a   1.000
_cell.length_b   1.000
_cell.length_c   1.000
_cell.angle_alpha   90.00
_cell.angle_beta   90.00
_cell.angle_gamma   90.00
#
_symmetry.space_group_name_H-M   'P 1'
#
loop_
_entity.id
_entity.type
_entity.pdbx_description
1 polymer ?
#
loop_
_entity_poly.entity_id
_entity_poly.type
_entity_poly.pdbx_seq_one_letter_code
_entity_poly.pdbx_strand_id
1 'polypeptide(L)'
;MTIGDRIRALRKEQKLTQADLAAKVSLTYIQIGRYEQQKSKPSADVVRRLADALGTTADYLMNGDSQAVAATKVTDRELLDLFAAVEELDDQDQKMVKTFIDALVTKRRVQALA
;
A
#
# COMPACT_ATOMS: atom_id res chain seq x y z
N MET A 1 -7.61 -7.87 6.15
CA MET A 1 -6.79 -9.07 5.92
C MET A 1 -5.43 -8.88 6.55
N THR A 2 -4.84 -9.92 7.12
CA THR A 2 -3.45 -9.91 7.57
C THR A 2 -2.49 -10.29 6.44
N ILE A 3 -1.19 -10.13 6.65
CA ILE A 3 -0.15 -10.64 5.75
C ILE A 3 -0.29 -12.15 5.51
N GLY A 4 -0.62 -12.92 6.54
CA GLY A 4 -0.82 -14.37 6.42
C GLY A 4 -2.01 -14.73 5.53
N ASP A 5 -3.11 -13.97 5.64
CA ASP A 5 -4.29 -14.16 4.80
C ASP A 5 -3.99 -13.85 3.33
N ARG A 6 -3.23 -12.78 3.07
CA ARG A 6 -2.82 -12.37 1.72
C ARG A 6 -1.86 -13.38 1.07
N ILE A 7 -0.86 -13.85 1.81
CA ILE A 7 0.04 -14.93 1.35
C ILE A 7 -0.77 -16.17 0.98
N ARG A 8 -1.70 -16.59 1.85
CA ARG A 8 -2.55 -17.76 1.61
C ARG A 8 -3.44 -17.57 0.38
N ALA A 9 -4.05 -16.40 0.22
CA ALA A 9 -4.94 -16.09 -0.89
C ALA A 9 -4.19 -16.19 -2.23
N LEU A 10 -3.08 -15.45 -2.39
CA LEU A 10 -2.25 -15.45 -3.59
C LEU A 10 -1.69 -16.85 -3.90
N ARG A 11 -1.24 -17.57 -2.87
CA ARG A 11 -0.75 -18.95 -3.06
C ARG A 11 -1.84 -19.85 -3.63
N LYS A 12 -3.07 -19.77 -3.12
CA LYS A 12 -4.21 -20.56 -3.59
C LYS A 12 -4.67 -20.14 -4.99
N GLU A 13 -4.64 -18.86 -5.31
CA GLU A 13 -4.92 -18.34 -6.65
C GLU A 13 -3.98 -18.96 -7.69
N GLN A 14 -2.70 -19.07 -7.34
CA GLN A 14 -1.70 -19.75 -8.17
C GLN A 14 -1.72 -21.29 -8.06
N LYS A 15 -2.68 -21.86 -7.33
CA LYS A 15 -2.83 -23.32 -7.10
C LYS A 15 -1.58 -23.99 -6.48
N LEU A 16 -0.78 -23.23 -5.74
CA LEU A 16 0.43 -23.73 -5.08
C LEU A 16 0.07 -24.38 -3.73
N THR A 17 0.73 -25.49 -3.39
CA THR A 17 0.75 -25.98 -2.00
C THR A 17 1.69 -25.12 -1.14
N GLN A 18 1.59 -25.21 0.18
CA GLN A 18 2.56 -24.54 1.06
C GLN A 18 3.99 -25.05 0.84
N ALA A 19 4.16 -26.31 0.43
CA ALA A 19 5.46 -26.89 0.10
C ALA A 19 6.01 -26.30 -1.21
N ASP A 20 5.16 -26.09 -2.21
CA ASP A 20 5.57 -25.48 -3.48
C ASP A 20 6.03 -24.03 -3.30
N LEU A 21 5.26 -23.25 -2.51
CA LEU A 21 5.66 -21.89 -2.18
C LEU A 21 6.96 -21.88 -1.38
N ALA A 22 7.10 -22.77 -0.38
CA ALA A 22 8.31 -22.88 0.42
C ALA A 22 9.55 -23.17 -0.45
N ALA A 23 9.44 -24.07 -1.43
CA ALA A 23 10.51 -24.36 -2.38
C ALA A 23 10.89 -23.15 -3.24
N LYS A 24 9.91 -22.39 -3.73
CA LYS A 24 10.14 -21.16 -4.52
C LYS A 24 10.89 -20.07 -3.76
N VAL A 25 10.67 -19.96 -2.45
CA VAL A 25 11.30 -18.93 -1.61
C VAL A 25 12.36 -19.48 -0.68
N SER A 26 12.91 -20.67 -0.94
CA SER A 26 13.96 -21.30 -0.11
C SER A 26 13.65 -21.27 1.39
N LEU A 27 12.44 -21.66 1.76
CA LEU A 27 11.97 -21.80 3.14
C LEU A 27 11.44 -23.21 3.39
N THR A 28 11.13 -23.52 4.65
CA THR A 28 10.43 -24.76 5.01
C THR A 28 8.92 -24.61 4.91
N TYR A 29 8.22 -25.72 4.62
CA TYR A 29 6.76 -25.81 4.68
C TYR A 29 6.21 -25.26 6.00
N ILE A 30 6.88 -25.57 7.13
CA ILE A 30 6.49 -25.12 8.46
C ILE A 30 6.54 -23.59 8.57
N GLN A 31 7.56 -22.93 8.01
CA GLN A 31 7.65 -21.46 8.04
C GLN A 31 6.50 -20.81 7.27
N ILE A 32 6.16 -21.30 6.08
CA ILE A 32 5.01 -20.82 5.30
C ILE A 32 3.71 -21.02 6.09
N GLY A 33 3.52 -22.21 6.67
CA GLY A 33 2.34 -22.50 7.50
C GLY A 33 2.23 -21.56 8.71
N ARG A 34 3.33 -21.26 9.39
CA ARG A 34 3.36 -20.30 10.51
C ARG A 34 3.04 -18.88 10.06
N TYR A 35 3.50 -18.44 8.89
CA TYR A 35 3.14 -17.13 8.34
C TYR A 35 1.66 -17.04 8.00
N GLU A 36 1.11 -18.04 7.31
CA GLU A 36 -0.32 -18.07 6.95
C GLU A 36 -1.24 -18.18 8.15
N GLN A 37 -0.79 -18.78 9.26
CA GLN A 37 -1.54 -18.88 10.52
C GLN A 37 -1.24 -17.72 11.48
N GLN A 38 -0.46 -16.71 11.06
CA GLN A 38 -0.07 -15.55 11.86
C GLN A 38 0.70 -15.92 13.15
N LYS A 39 1.29 -17.12 13.21
CA LYS A 39 2.12 -17.60 14.34
C LYS A 39 3.52 -17.00 14.36
N SER A 40 3.97 -16.47 13.22
CA SER A 40 5.22 -15.72 13.11
C SER A 40 5.11 -14.66 12.02
N LYS A 41 5.95 -13.63 12.09
CA LYS A 41 6.06 -12.62 11.03
C LYS A 41 7.28 -12.90 10.15
N PRO A 42 7.16 -12.82 8.82
CA PRO A 42 8.31 -12.89 7.92
C PRO A 42 9.23 -11.68 8.11
N SER A 43 10.54 -11.87 7.91
CA SER A 43 11.49 -10.74 7.85
C SER A 43 11.31 -9.95 6.55
N ALA A 44 11.87 -8.74 6.46
CA ALA A 44 11.80 -7.93 5.25
C ALA A 44 12.35 -8.67 4.01
N ASP A 45 13.44 -9.40 4.16
CA ASP A 45 14.01 -10.25 3.10
C ASP A 45 13.03 -11.33 2.64
N VAL A 46 12.39 -12.02 3.60
CA VAL A 46 11.39 -13.05 3.30
C VAL A 46 10.18 -12.45 2.60
N VAL A 47 9.71 -11.28 3.03
CA VAL A 47 8.59 -10.60 2.37
C VAL A 47 8.92 -10.26 0.92
N ARG A 48 10.13 -9.76 0.65
CA ARG A 48 10.57 -9.49 -0.74
C ARG A 48 10.52 -10.77 -1.58
N ARG A 49 11.12 -11.86 -1.10
CA ARG A 49 11.11 -13.15 -1.81
C ARG A 49 9.71 -13.71 -2.02
N LEU A 50 8.81 -13.55 -1.05
CA LEU A 50 7.40 -13.92 -1.17
C LEU A 50 6.67 -13.07 -2.21
N ALA A 51 6.93 -11.76 -2.24
CA ALA A 51 6.33 -10.85 -3.21
C ALA A 51 6.73 -11.25 -4.64
N ASP A 52 8.02 -11.49 -4.87
CA ASP A 52 8.55 -11.94 -6.16
C ASP A 52 7.93 -13.28 -6.58
N ALA A 53 7.87 -14.26 -5.67
CA ALA A 53 7.34 -15.58 -5.96
C ALA A 53 5.81 -15.61 -6.17
N LEU A 54 5.08 -14.67 -5.56
CA LEU A 54 3.63 -14.55 -5.66
C LEU A 54 3.17 -13.49 -6.68
N GLY A 55 4.10 -12.85 -7.40
CA GLY A 55 3.77 -11.87 -8.44
C GLY A 55 3.06 -10.62 -7.90
N THR A 56 3.44 -10.15 -6.72
CA THR A 56 2.86 -8.97 -6.05
C THR A 56 3.96 -8.05 -5.49
N THR A 57 3.60 -7.00 -4.76
CA THR A 57 4.56 -6.11 -4.09
C THR A 57 4.71 -6.46 -2.61
N ALA A 58 5.89 -6.17 -2.06
CA ALA A 58 6.13 -6.29 -0.62
C ALA A 58 5.15 -5.41 0.18
N ASP A 59 4.82 -4.23 -0.36
CA ASP A 59 3.84 -3.31 0.20
C ASP A 59 2.44 -3.94 0.27
N TYR A 60 1.97 -4.57 -0.80
CA TYR A 60 0.70 -5.30 -0.78
C TYR A 60 0.69 -6.43 0.26
N LEU A 61 1.78 -7.20 0.38
CA LEU A 61 1.83 -8.26 1.40
C LEU A 61 1.76 -7.69 2.82
N MET A 62 2.50 -6.60 3.10
CA MET A 62 2.56 -5.99 4.43
C MET A 62 1.28 -5.21 4.78
N ASN A 63 0.75 -4.45 3.83
CA ASN A 63 -0.28 -3.44 4.05
C ASN A 63 -1.62 -3.85 3.39
N GLY A 64 -1.58 -4.49 2.22
CA GLY A 64 -2.75 -4.89 1.41
C GLY A 64 -3.00 -3.93 0.26
N ASP A 65 -4.21 -3.90 -0.29
CA ASP A 65 -4.66 -2.85 -1.24
C ASP A 65 -4.79 -1.46 -0.59
N SER A 66 -4.03 -1.22 0.47
CA SER A 66 -3.85 0.09 1.08
C SER A 66 -2.92 0.98 0.24
N GLN A 67 -3.16 1.02 -1.07
CA GLN A 67 -3.08 2.28 -1.84
C GLN A 67 -3.90 3.41 -1.16
N ALA A 68 -4.79 3.06 -0.22
CA ALA A 68 -5.46 3.99 0.68
C ALA A 68 -4.63 4.51 1.88
N VAL A 69 -3.33 4.21 2.04
CA VAL A 69 -2.55 4.63 3.24
C VAL A 69 -1.37 5.58 2.92
N ALA A 70 -1.27 6.07 1.68
CA ALA A 70 -0.85 7.47 1.46
C ALA A 70 -2.06 8.44 1.59
N ALA A 71 -3.27 7.89 1.73
CA ALA A 71 -4.55 8.59 1.85
C ALA A 71 -5.15 8.48 3.27
N THR A 72 -4.31 8.41 4.32
CA THR A 72 -4.74 8.24 5.72
C THR A 72 -5.47 9.45 6.32
N LYS A 73 -6.18 10.26 5.51
CA LYS A 73 -7.24 11.19 5.89
C LYS A 73 -8.07 11.61 4.66
N VAL A 74 -8.65 10.67 3.91
CA VAL A 74 -9.74 11.03 2.98
C VAL A 74 -11.06 10.93 3.74
N THR A 75 -11.40 12.00 4.45
CA THR A 75 -12.77 12.23 4.93
C THR A 75 -13.59 13.05 3.93
N ASP A 76 -12.93 13.69 2.97
CA ASP A 76 -13.54 14.65 2.07
C ASP A 76 -13.48 14.16 0.62
N ARG A 77 -14.59 13.59 0.16
CA ARG A 77 -14.74 13.06 -1.20
C ARG A 77 -14.78 14.18 -2.25
N GLU A 78 -15.33 15.33 -1.88
CA GLU A 78 -15.39 16.50 -2.76
C GLU A 78 -13.98 17.01 -3.06
N LEU A 79 -13.10 17.05 -2.05
CA LEU A 79 -11.71 17.45 -2.24
C LEU A 79 -10.94 16.51 -3.18
N LEU A 80 -11.21 15.19 -3.14
CA LEU A 80 -10.60 14.25 -4.07
C LEU A 80 -11.08 14.44 -5.50
N ASP A 81 -12.38 14.63 -5.68
CA ASP A 81 -12.96 14.87 -7.01
C ASP A 81 -12.39 16.16 -7.61
N LEU A 82 -12.18 17.20 -6.79
CA LEU A 82 -11.49 18.43 -7.19
C LEU A 82 -10.03 18.19 -7.61
N PHE A 83 -9.27 17.37 -6.87
CA PHE A 83 -7.89 17.05 -7.27
C PHE A 83 -7.84 16.31 -8.62
N ALA A 84 -8.73 15.35 -8.84
CA ALA A 84 -8.82 14.66 -10.12
C ALA A 84 -9.17 15.62 -11.27
N ALA A 85 -10.11 16.53 -11.06
CA ALA A 85 -10.45 17.55 -12.06
C ALA A 85 -9.27 18.50 -12.38
N VAL A 86 -8.46 18.85 -11.38
CA VAL A 86 -7.30 19.73 -11.55
C VAL A 86 -6.22 19.08 -12.42
N GLU A 87 -6.05 17.76 -12.38
CA GLU A 87 -5.08 17.05 -13.23
C GLU A 87 -5.42 17.14 -14.73
N GLU A 88 -6.70 17.34 -15.07
CA GLU A 88 -7.15 17.50 -16.45
C GLU A 88 -7.03 18.94 -16.99
N LEU A 89 -6.68 19.90 -16.13
CA LEU A 89 -6.49 21.31 -16.52
C LEU A 89 -5.14 21.55 -17.17
N ASP A 90 -5.01 22.67 -17.87
CA ASP A 90 -3.74 23.09 -18.46
C ASP A 90 -2.71 23.56 -17.42
N ASP A 91 -1.46 23.70 -17.85
CA ASP A 91 -0.34 24.05 -16.97
C ASP A 91 -0.53 25.40 -16.26
N GLN A 92 -1.19 26.38 -16.88
CA GLN A 92 -1.41 27.69 -16.28
C GLN A 92 -2.44 27.59 -15.16
N ASP A 93 -3.56 26.91 -15.43
CA ASP A 93 -4.63 26.71 -14.47
C ASP A 93 -4.17 25.83 -13.28
N GLN A 94 -3.43 24.76 -13.54
CA GLN A 94 -2.83 23.94 -12.49
C GLN A 94 -1.90 24.76 -11.58
N LYS A 95 -1.09 25.65 -12.18
CA LYS A 95 -0.18 26.52 -11.41
C LYS A 95 -0.94 27.53 -10.56
N MET A 96 -2.05 28.05 -11.07
CA MET A 96 -2.92 28.95 -10.32
C MET A 96 -3.54 28.25 -9.11
N VAL A 97 -4.08 27.04 -9.29
CA VAL A 97 -4.64 26.22 -8.20
C VAL A 97 -3.59 25.96 -7.11
N LYS A 98 -2.38 25.53 -7.49
CA LYS A 98 -1.27 25.28 -6.54
C LYS A 98 -0.94 26.54 -5.73
N THR A 99 -0.88 27.70 -6.40
CA THR A 99 -0.59 28.99 -5.76
C THR A 99 -1.65 29.35 -4.71
N PHE A 100 -2.94 29.14 -5.00
CA PHE A 100 -4.03 29.41 -4.06
C PHE A 100 -4.02 28.48 -2.86
N ILE A 101 -3.79 27.18 -3.07
CA ILE A 101 -3.68 26.19 -1.99
C ILE A 101 -2.52 26.57 -1.06
N ASP A 102 -1.35 26.88 -1.61
CA ASP A 102 -0.17 27.28 -0.84
C ASP A 102 -0.43 28.56 -0.03
N ALA A 103 -1.10 29.55 -0.61
CA ALA A 103 -1.47 30.78 0.08
C ALA A 103 -2.38 30.52 1.29
N LEU A 104 -3.40 29.67 1.13
CA LEU A 104 -4.33 29.30 2.20
C LEU A 104 -3.65 28.52 3.33
N VAL A 105 -2.80 27.54 2.98
CA VAL A 105 -2.04 26.74 3.95
C VAL A 105 -1.04 27.61 4.72
N THR A 106 -0.33 28.50 4.02
CA THR A 106 0.66 29.40 4.63
C THR A 106 0.00 30.36 5.60
N LYS A 107 -1.12 30.98 5.21
CA LYS A 107 -1.87 31.91 6.08
C LYS A 107 -2.28 31.26 7.39
N ARG A 108 -2.78 30.02 7.35
CA ARG A 108 -3.20 29.25 8.54
C ARG A 108 -2.02 28.90 9.46
N ARG A 109 -0.85 28.58 8.90
CA ARG A 109 0.37 28.30 9.68
C ARG A 109 0.88 29.54 10.41
N VAL A 110 0.87 30.69 9.75
CA VAL A 110 1.31 31.96 10.34
C VAL A 110 0.36 32.40 11.46
N GLN A 111 -0.96 32.24 11.28
CA GLN A 111 -1.96 32.56 12.31
C GLN A 111 -1.89 31.64 13.54
N ALA A 112 -1.37 30.42 13.41
CA ALA A 112 -1.22 29.49 14.54
C ALA A 112 0.02 29.76 15.41
N LEU A 113 0.91 30.67 14.97
CA LEU A 113 2.14 31.05 15.67
C LEU A 113 2.02 32.40 16.40
N ALA A 114 0.89 33.09 16.26
CA ALA A 114 0.56 34.37 16.91
C ALA A 114 -0.42 34.12 18.08
#